data_AF-A0A0C2X3P7-F1
#
_entry.id   AF-A0A0C2X3P7-F1
#
_cell.length_a   1.000
_cell.length_b   1.000
_cell.length_c   1.000
_cell.angle_alpha   90.00
_cell.angle_beta   90.00
_cell.angle_gamma   90.00
#
_symmetry.space_group_name_H-M   'P 1'
#
loop_
_entity.id
_entity.type
_entity.pdbx_description
1 polymer ?
#
loop_
_entity_poly.entity_id
_entity_poly.type
_entity_poly.pdbx_seq_one_letter_code
_entity_poly.pdbx_strand_id
1 'polypeptide(L)'
;METLHFPSLPLTSSLAHIFLYTSIPSTTLSSIRQQILSASKLPPPNTPESTPETKTQRERVNYAFINPHLITSKLHLQTAVYQAILAELQESLRTKTVHSEVLWVLNPTNNVRSFLVLFKMGE
;
A
#
# COMPACT_ATOMS: atom_id res chain seq x y z
N MET A 1 9.48 1.22 13.71
CA MET A 1 8.02 1.10 13.53
C MET A 1 7.40 2.29 14.21
N GLU A 2 6.58 3.04 13.50
CA GLU A 2 5.81 4.16 14.04
C GLU A 2 4.32 3.88 13.81
N THR A 3 3.48 4.20 14.80
CA THR A 3 2.04 4.05 14.69
C THR A 3 1.39 5.43 14.64
N LEU A 4 0.62 5.66 13.59
CA LEU A 4 -0.22 6.85 13.45
C LEU A 4 -1.63 6.52 13.94
N HIS A 5 -2.20 7.42 14.73
CA HIS A 5 -3.57 7.32 15.21
C HIS A 5 -4.40 8.47 14.65
N PHE A 6 -5.56 8.13 14.09
CA PHE A 6 -6.50 9.05 13.48
C PHE A 6 -7.81 9.03 14.29
N PRO A 7 -7.94 9.87 15.33
CA PRO A 7 -9.06 9.80 16.28
C PRO A 7 -10.41 10.21 15.67
N SER A 8 -10.40 10.89 14.52
CA SER A 8 -11.62 11.28 13.80
C SER A 8 -12.20 10.17 12.92
N LEU A 9 -11.53 9.02 12.81
CA LEU A 9 -11.95 7.89 11.99
C LEU A 9 -12.54 6.75 12.86
N PRO A 10 -13.35 5.86 12.28
CA PRO A 10 -13.84 4.67 12.97
C PRO A 10 -12.70 3.82 13.53
N LEU A 11 -12.93 3.17 14.68
CA LEU A 11 -11.89 2.39 15.38
C LEU A 11 -11.20 1.34 14.49
N THR A 12 -11.95 0.74 13.56
CA THR A 12 -11.48 -0.31 12.64
C THR A 12 -10.40 0.17 11.67
N SER A 13 -10.34 1.46 11.35
CA SER A 13 -9.37 2.04 10.41
C SER A 13 -8.58 3.22 11.00
N SER A 14 -8.66 3.40 12.33
CA SER A 14 -8.02 4.51 13.04
C SER A 14 -6.50 4.40 13.18
N LEU A 15 -5.91 3.25 12.87
CA LEU A 15 -4.48 2.97 13.07
C LEU A 15 -3.76 2.67 11.76
N ALA A 16 -2.60 3.29 11.56
CA ALA A 16 -1.69 2.96 10.49
C ALA A 16 -0.28 2.72 11.04
N HIS A 17 0.33 1.61 10.63
CA HIS A 17 1.71 1.27 11.00
C HIS A 17 2.67 1.58 9.86
N ILE A 18 3.73 2.32 10.18
CA ILE A 18 4.74 2.76 9.22
C ILE A 18 6.09 2.17 9.62
N PHE A 19 6.81 1.70 8.62
CA PHE A 19 8.16 1.19 8.74
C PHE A 19 9.05 1.93 7.75
N LEU A 20 10.13 2.53 8.25
CA LEU A 20 11.18 3.10 7.42
C LEU A 20 12.36 2.15 7.43
N TYR A 21 12.81 1.78 6.23
CA TYR A 21 14.01 0.97 6.02
C TYR A 21 15.03 1.84 5.28
N THR A 22 16.20 2.03 5.88
CA THR A 22 17.26 2.89 5.33
C THR A 22 18.22 2.14 4.42
N SER A 23 18.37 0.83 4.63
CA SER A 23 19.22 -0.03 3.81
C SER A 23 18.50 -1.36 3.59
N ILE A 24 18.13 -1.61 2.33
CA ILE A 24 17.55 -2.89 1.91
C ILE A 24 18.41 -3.43 0.76
N PRO A 25 18.92 -4.68 0.85
CA PRO A 25 19.60 -5.32 -0.27
C PRO A 25 18.72 -5.42 -1.51
N SER A 26 19.31 -5.23 -2.70
CA SER A 26 18.61 -5.34 -3.99
C SER A 26 17.97 -6.71 -4.24
N THR A 27 18.56 -7.77 -3.67
CA THR A 27 18.02 -9.14 -3.69
C THR A 27 16.69 -9.24 -2.97
N THR A 28 16.60 -8.65 -1.77
CA THR A 28 15.36 -8.62 -0.97
C THR A 28 14.26 -7.81 -1.66
N LEU A 29 14.61 -6.68 -2.27
CA LEU A 29 13.67 -5.86 -3.05
C LEU A 29 13.07 -6.63 -4.24
N SER A 30 13.92 -7.36 -4.96
CA SER A 30 13.51 -8.20 -6.08
C SER A 30 12.58 -9.32 -5.63
N SER A 31 12.89 -9.97 -4.51
CA SER A 31 12.04 -11.00 -3.91
C SER A 31 10.68 -10.47 -3.46
N ILE A 32 10.64 -9.32 -2.78
CA ILE A 32 9.39 -8.66 -2.38
C ILE A 32 8.54 -8.31 -3.61
N ARG A 33 9.16 -7.75 -4.65
CA ARG A 33 8.49 -7.43 -5.92
C ARG A 33 7.90 -8.68 -6.57
N GLN A 34 8.65 -9.77 -6.63
CA GLN A 34 8.17 -11.04 -7.16
C GLN A 34 7.01 -11.62 -6.34
N GLN A 35 7.06 -11.50 -5.01
CA GLN A 35 5.96 -11.93 -4.13
C GLN A 35 4.69 -11.12 -4.38
N ILE A 36 4.78 -9.79 -4.49
CA ILE A 36 3.63 -8.92 -4.79
C ILE A 36 3.03 -9.28 -6.16
N LEU A 37 3.87 -9.46 -7.19
CA LEU A 37 3.42 -9.83 -8.53
C LEU A 37 2.74 -11.21 -8.53
N SER A 38 3.28 -12.17 -7.78
CA SER A 38 2.70 -13.51 -7.67
C SER A 38 1.35 -13.48 -6.96
N ALA A 39 1.25 -12.73 -5.86
CA ALA A 39 0.02 -12.56 -5.11
C ALA A 39 -1.07 -11.79 -5.89
N SER A 40 -0.68 -10.85 -6.76
CA SER A 40 -1.61 -10.14 -7.64
C SER A 40 -2.22 -11.03 -8.73
N LYS A 41 -1.55 -12.13 -9.11
CA LYS A 41 -2.05 -13.09 -10.11
C LYS A 41 -3.04 -14.10 -9.53
N LEU A 42 -3.13 -14.20 -8.19
CA LEU A 42 -4.04 -15.13 -7.53
C LEU A 42 -5.51 -14.73 -7.79
N PRO A 43 -6.46 -15.69 -7.81
CA PRO A 43 -7.87 -15.43 -8.05
C PRO A 43 -8.50 -14.59 -6.92
N PRO A 44 -9.46 -13.68 -7.21
CA PRO A 44 -10.09 -12.81 -6.20
C PRO A 44 -10.73 -13.60 -5.05
N PRO A 45 -10.82 -13.01 -3.83
CA PRO A 45 -11.19 -13.73 -2.60
C PRO A 45 -12.64 -14.23 -2.59
N ASN A 46 -13.45 -13.82 -3.57
CA ASN A 46 -14.87 -14.14 -3.68
C ASN A 46 -15.14 -15.23 -4.74
N THR A 47 -14.09 -15.91 -5.20
CA THR A 47 -14.16 -16.95 -6.24
C THR A 47 -14.10 -18.32 -5.57
N PRO A 48 -14.86 -19.34 -6.02
CA PRO A 48 -14.86 -20.69 -5.42
C PRO A 48 -13.47 -21.39 -5.38
N GLU A 49 -12.47 -20.87 -6.09
CA GLU A 49 -11.07 -21.33 -6.07
C GLU A 49 -10.22 -20.70 -4.96
N SER A 50 -10.79 -19.87 -4.07
CA SER A 50 -10.05 -19.22 -2.99
C SER A 50 -9.76 -20.18 -1.83
N THR A 51 -8.65 -20.91 -1.92
CA THR A 51 -8.10 -21.71 -0.80
C THR A 51 -7.66 -20.79 0.36
N PRO A 52 -7.77 -21.19 1.64
CA PRO A 52 -7.27 -20.41 2.79
C PRO A 52 -5.79 -19.98 2.67
N GLU A 53 -4.99 -20.75 1.96
CA GLU A 53 -3.60 -20.43 1.62
C GLU A 53 -3.48 -19.18 0.72
N THR A 54 -4.40 -19.02 -0.23
CA THR A 54 -4.46 -17.88 -1.16
C THR A 54 -4.81 -16.58 -0.42
N LYS A 55 -5.70 -16.66 0.58
CA LYS A 55 -6.05 -15.53 1.44
C LYS A 55 -4.86 -15.10 2.30
N THR A 56 -4.21 -16.06 2.96
CA THR A 56 -3.01 -15.82 3.78
C THR A 56 -1.87 -15.21 2.97
N GLN A 57 -1.64 -15.69 1.75
CA GLN A 57 -0.59 -15.19 0.88
C GLN A 57 -0.86 -13.75 0.42
N ARG A 58 -2.14 -13.38 0.21
CA ARG A 58 -2.53 -12.00 -0.08
C ARG A 58 -2.40 -11.07 1.12
N GLU A 59 -2.79 -11.52 2.30
CA GLU A 59 -2.64 -10.75 3.53
C GLU A 59 -1.17 -10.43 3.81
N ARG A 60 -0.26 -11.39 3.54
CA ARG A 60 1.19 -11.19 3.66
C ARG A 60 1.77 -10.10 2.75
N VAL A 61 1.12 -9.80 1.63
CA VAL A 61 1.59 -8.76 0.70
C VAL A 61 0.72 -7.50 0.73
N ASN A 62 -0.22 -7.40 1.68
CA ASN A 62 -1.15 -6.29 1.77
C ASN A 62 -0.50 -5.07 2.45
N TYR A 63 0.58 -4.58 1.86
CA TYR A 63 1.36 -3.44 2.34
C TYR A 63 1.58 -2.43 1.22
N ALA A 64 1.64 -1.15 1.60
CA ALA A 64 2.06 -0.07 0.69
C ALA A 64 3.56 0.16 0.85
N PHE A 65 4.35 -0.11 -0.19
CA PHE A 65 5.76 0.28 -0.21
C PHE A 65 5.90 1.61 -0.97
N ILE A 66 6.51 2.59 -0.29
CA ILE A 66 6.62 3.97 -0.74
C ILE A 66 8.10 4.33 -0.82
N ASN A 67 8.51 5.06 -1.86
CA ASN A 67 9.85 5.64 -1.91
C ASN A 67 9.91 6.86 -0.96
N PRO A 68 10.76 6.85 0.07
CA PRO A 68 10.82 7.93 1.05
C PRO A 68 11.27 9.28 0.44
N HIS A 69 12.02 9.28 -0.67
CA HIS A 69 12.47 10.51 -1.33
C HIS A 69 11.34 11.37 -1.91
N LEU A 70 10.15 10.79 -2.09
CA LEU A 70 8.97 11.48 -2.57
C LEU A 70 8.11 12.05 -1.44
N ILE A 71 8.48 11.74 -0.19
CA ILE A 71 7.78 12.20 0.99
C ILE A 71 8.53 13.40 1.57
N THR A 72 7.92 14.57 1.47
CA THR A 72 8.49 15.84 1.96
C THR A 72 8.44 15.97 3.47
N SER A 73 7.41 15.40 4.11
CA SER A 73 7.21 15.48 5.56
C SER A 73 6.34 14.34 6.07
N LYS A 74 6.37 14.12 7.39
CA LYS A 74 5.45 13.17 8.05
C LYS A 74 3.99 13.57 7.84
N LEU A 75 3.68 14.87 7.85
CA LEU A 75 2.33 15.38 7.62
C LEU A 75 1.83 14.99 6.23
N HIS A 76 2.68 15.09 5.20
CA HIS A 76 2.35 14.67 3.84
C HIS A 76 1.88 13.20 3.80
N LEU A 77 2.62 12.31 4.47
CA LEU A 77 2.24 10.90 4.57
C LEU A 77 0.96 10.70 5.40
N GLN A 78 0.81 11.39 6.54
CA GLN A 78 -0.40 11.35 7.37
C GLN A 78 -1.64 11.76 6.57
N THR A 79 -1.54 12.85 5.78
CA THR A 79 -2.65 13.32 4.95
C THR A 79 -3.00 12.30 3.87
N ALA A 80 -2.02 11.66 3.24
CA ALA A 80 -2.29 10.66 2.21
C ALA A 80 -2.99 9.42 2.79
N VAL A 81 -2.54 8.95 3.96
CA VAL A 81 -3.19 7.85 4.68
C VAL A 81 -4.62 8.21 5.06
N TYR A 82 -4.82 9.41 5.61
CA TYR A 82 -6.14 9.89 6.00
C TYR A 82 -7.11 9.96 4.81
N GLN A 83 -6.67 10.52 3.68
CA GLN A 83 -7.47 10.59 2.46
C GLN A 83 -7.82 9.21 1.89
N ALA A 84 -6.87 8.27 1.92
CA ALA A 84 -7.11 6.90 1.47
C ALA A 84 -8.18 6.19 2.33
N ILE A 85 -8.13 6.36 3.66
CA ILE A 85 -9.13 5.80 4.56
C ILE A 85 -10.49 6.46 4.34
N LEU A 86 -10.53 7.79 4.16
CA LEU A 86 -11.78 8.48 3.83
C LEU A 86 -12.40 7.96 2.53
N ALA A 87 -11.58 7.73 1.50
CA ALA A 87 -12.05 7.18 0.23
C ALA A 87 -12.65 5.78 0.40
N GLU A 88 -12.08 4.94 1.27
CA GLU A 88 -12.66 3.63 1.64
C GLU A 88 -13.99 3.78 2.36
N LEU A 89 -14.05 4.65 3.38
CA LEU A 89 -15.28 4.87 4.16
C LEU A 89 -16.42 5.44 3.32
N GLN A 90 -16.10 6.16 2.25
CA GLN A 90 -17.05 6.73 1.29
C GLN A 90 -17.32 5.82 0.08
N GLU A 91 -16.76 4.60 0.05
CA GLU A 91 -16.85 3.66 -1.07
C GLU A 91 -16.42 4.29 -2.42
N SER A 92 -15.50 5.25 -2.37
CA SER A 92 -15.03 6.04 -3.52
C SER A 92 -13.60 5.72 -3.92
N LEU A 93 -13.11 4.53 -3.53
CA LEU A 93 -11.77 4.05 -3.87
C LEU A 93 -11.57 3.98 -5.38
N ARG A 94 -10.49 4.62 -5.86
CA ARG A 94 -10.08 4.55 -7.27
C ARG A 94 -9.24 3.30 -7.54
N THR A 95 -8.64 2.76 -6.51
CA THR A 95 -7.78 1.57 -6.56
C THR A 95 -8.45 0.36 -5.88
N LYS A 96 -7.81 -0.81 -5.99
CA LYS A 96 -8.35 -2.07 -5.45
C LYS A 96 -8.26 -2.17 -3.92
N THR A 97 -7.37 -1.41 -3.28
CA THR A 97 -7.10 -1.50 -1.84
C THR A 97 -6.75 -0.12 -1.28
N VAL A 98 -7.06 0.11 0.00
CA VAL A 98 -6.66 1.33 0.73
C VAL A 98 -5.17 1.62 0.60
N HIS A 99 -4.34 0.59 0.74
CA HIS A 99 -2.89 0.71 0.61
C HIS A 99 -2.44 1.22 -0.77
N SER A 100 -3.13 0.80 -1.83
CA SER A 100 -2.89 1.32 -3.18
C SER A 100 -3.42 2.74 -3.34
N GLU A 101 -4.49 3.10 -2.63
CA GLU A 101 -5.07 4.44 -2.63
C GLU A 101 -4.13 5.45 -1.96
N VAL A 102 -3.42 5.07 -0.89
CA VAL A 102 -2.38 5.92 -0.28
C VAL A 102 -1.35 6.33 -1.34
N LEU A 103 -0.95 5.38 -2.17
CA LEU A 103 0.04 5.62 -3.22
C LEU A 103 -0.53 6.45 -4.38
N TRP A 104 -1.82 6.30 -4.64
CA TRP A 104 -2.55 7.13 -5.59
C TRP A 104 -2.61 8.59 -5.13
N VAL A 105 -2.96 8.84 -3.87
CA VAL A 105 -3.02 10.19 -3.28
C VAL A 105 -1.65 10.86 -3.26
N LEU A 106 -0.57 10.08 -3.03
CA LEU A 106 0.81 10.58 -3.07
C LEU A 106 1.31 10.90 -4.49
N ASN A 107 0.61 10.47 -5.55
CA ASN A 107 1.05 10.68 -6.92
C ASN A 107 0.43 11.96 -7.51
N PRO A 108 1.23 13.03 -7.72
CA PRO A 108 0.71 14.28 -8.27
C PRO A 108 0.26 14.15 -9.74
N THR A 109 0.72 13.12 -10.46
CA THR A 109 0.45 12.96 -11.90
C THR A 109 -0.75 12.08 -12.22
N ASN A 110 -1.41 11.49 -11.21
CA ASN A 110 -2.65 10.70 -11.35
C ASN A 110 -2.58 9.59 -12.45
N ASN A 111 -1.37 9.19 -12.87
CA ASN A 111 -1.15 8.16 -13.87
C ASN A 111 -0.80 6.84 -13.17
N VAL A 112 -1.74 5.90 -13.21
CA VAL A 112 -1.64 4.55 -12.62
C VAL A 112 -0.43 3.76 -13.12
N ARG A 113 0.12 4.04 -14.32
CA ARG A 113 1.31 3.35 -14.83
C ARG A 113 2.61 3.85 -14.20
N SER A 114 2.66 5.13 -13.82
CA SER A 114 3.81 5.70 -13.12
C SER A 114 4.02 5.07 -11.75
N PHE A 115 2.97 4.53 -11.13
CA PHE A 115 2.99 3.84 -9.85
C PHE A 115 3.92 2.60 -9.81
N LEU A 116 3.87 1.76 -10.86
CA LEU A 116 4.75 0.59 -10.99
C LEU A 116 6.20 0.95 -11.34
N VAL A 117 6.40 2.12 -11.96
CA VAL A 117 7.72 2.66 -12.33
C VAL A 117 8.36 3.40 -11.16
N LEU A 118 7.58 4.07 -10.29
CA LEU A 118 8.06 4.64 -9.02
C LEU A 118 8.59 3.55 -8.06
N PHE A 119 8.03 2.34 -8.19
CA PHE A 119 8.50 1.11 -7.57
C PHE A 119 9.73 0.50 -8.25
N LYS A 120 10.18 1.02 -9.40
CA LYS A 120 11.59 0.90 -9.76
C LYS A 120 12.34 1.78 -8.75
N MET A 121 12.54 1.20 -7.57
CA MET A 121 13.68 1.42 -6.70
C MET A 121 14.84 1.82 -7.59
N GLY A 122 15.37 3.02 -7.36
CA GLY A 122 16.46 3.58 -8.14
C GLY A 122 17.54 2.53 -8.36
N GLU A 123 17.93 2.38 -9.61
CA GLU A 123 19.33 2.11 -9.91
C GLU A 123 20.19 3.26 -9.38
#